data_AF-A0A7S1CLJ3-F1
#
_entry.id   AF-A0A7S1CLJ3-F1
#
_cell.length_a   1.000
_cell.length_b   1.000
_cell.length_c   1.000
_cell.angle_alpha   90.00
_cell.angle_beta   90.00
_cell.angle_gamma   90.00
#
_symmetry.space_group_name_H-M   'P 1'
#
loop_
_entity.id
_entity.type
_entity.pdbx_description
1 polymer ?
#
loop_
_entity_poly.entity_id
_entity_poly.type
_entity_poly.pdbx_seq_one_letter_code
_entity_poly.pdbx_strand_id
1 'polypeptide(L)'
;AAQTEARRARFRERYGDLMSNYKMMHDPAMGMDGLDERDAMFVGPPPHHYGTFYLNPGSVIWYLVRLEPFASLHITLSDGRWDKPDRQFISVPRAWRGTQSNDADVKELCPEFFCLPDFLRNVNGYDMGETQGGVRLGDVELPPWARGSPERFVEMQRRALESEIVSRGLADWIDLIFGYKQRGPFLPGGSDAAVDACNVYLHLMYEGSVDMERLAAENEALLHQVQSVIDNFGQIPPCLFAAPHPPRDTLDDVNLVFPLLSRMSAHCPQCARVIGVHLQRGAGPGQPTALLRYPPLLVHDEPLLFIAESEARGTLITVDRGRRWGAHRWRSAHPDSQPPFELEVDVRGLPAARAATSAANFPYGVFSRRAETAERVAVAWATRVSRAHLAGVAAAAA
;
A
#
# COMPACT_ATOMS: atom_id res chain seq x y z
N ALA A 1 -10.65 -9.62 -12.85
CA ALA A 1 -11.04 -8.22 -12.60
C ALA A 1 -12.26 -8.20 -11.67
N ALA A 2 -12.33 -7.22 -10.78
CA ALA A 2 -13.44 -7.02 -9.83
C ALA A 2 -14.78 -6.66 -10.51
N GLN A 3 -14.71 -6.00 -11.67
CA GLN A 3 -15.86 -5.66 -12.49
C GLN A 3 -15.92 -6.63 -13.67
N THR A 4 -16.98 -7.44 -13.75
CA THR A 4 -17.22 -8.31 -14.91
C THR A 4 -17.72 -7.48 -16.09
N GLU A 5 -17.52 -7.95 -17.32
CA GLU A 5 -18.01 -7.22 -18.50
C GLU A 5 -19.54 -7.09 -18.47
N ALA A 6 -20.26 -8.11 -18.01
CA ALA A 6 -21.70 -8.05 -17.83
C ALA A 6 -22.13 -6.93 -16.84
N ARG A 7 -21.37 -6.73 -15.76
CA ARG A 7 -21.63 -5.66 -14.80
C ARG A 7 -21.30 -4.28 -15.39
N ARG A 8 -20.20 -4.15 -16.14
CA ARG A 8 -19.88 -2.92 -16.89
C ARG A 8 -20.95 -2.57 -17.92
N ALA A 9 -21.46 -3.54 -18.66
CA ALA A 9 -22.55 -3.33 -19.63
C ALA A 9 -23.78 -2.74 -18.94
N ARG A 10 -24.17 -3.26 -17.77
CA ARG A 10 -25.27 -2.73 -16.97
C ARG A 10 -25.02 -1.31 -16.44
N PHE A 11 -23.77 -0.98 -16.10
CA PHE A 11 -23.40 0.39 -15.73
C PHE A 11 -23.55 1.36 -16.93
N ARG A 12 -23.09 0.97 -18.12
CA ARG A 12 -23.22 1.78 -19.34
C ARG A 12 -24.68 1.97 -19.75
N GLU A 13 -25.50 0.93 -19.66
CA GLU A 13 -26.94 0.99 -19.95
C GLU A 13 -27.64 2.02 -19.04
N ARG A 14 -27.47 1.90 -17.71
CA ARG A 14 -28.03 2.87 -16.76
C ARG A 14 -27.53 4.29 -16.98
N TYR A 15 -26.24 4.44 -17.31
CA TYR A 15 -25.69 5.76 -17.64
C TYR A 15 -26.38 6.34 -18.89
N GLY A 16 -26.63 5.53 -19.92
CA GLY A 16 -27.38 5.91 -21.11
C GLY A 16 -28.83 6.34 -20.82
N ASP A 17 -29.52 5.63 -19.93
CA ASP A 17 -30.86 6.00 -19.49
C ASP A 17 -30.86 7.35 -18.75
N LEU A 18 -29.92 7.53 -17.80
CA LEU A 18 -29.75 8.78 -17.08
C LEU A 18 -29.40 9.93 -18.03
N MET A 19 -28.54 9.69 -19.03
CA MET A 19 -28.17 10.68 -20.02
C MET A 19 -29.37 11.09 -20.88
N SER A 20 -30.22 10.13 -21.26
CA SER A 20 -31.44 10.40 -22.03
C SER A 20 -32.44 11.24 -21.22
N ASN A 21 -32.64 10.89 -19.95
CA ASN A 21 -33.47 11.65 -19.02
C ASN A 21 -32.92 13.07 -18.78
N TYR A 22 -31.60 13.18 -18.60
CA TYR A 22 -30.93 14.46 -18.41
C TYR A 22 -31.12 15.38 -19.62
N LYS A 23 -30.90 14.87 -20.83
CA LYS A 23 -31.15 15.60 -22.09
C LYS A 23 -32.59 16.04 -22.23
N MET A 24 -33.55 15.17 -21.89
CA MET A 24 -34.97 15.49 -21.96
C MET A 24 -35.36 16.62 -20.99
N MET A 25 -34.81 16.60 -19.76
CA MET A 25 -35.07 17.65 -18.77
C MET A 25 -34.45 19.01 -19.12
N HIS A 26 -33.37 19.00 -19.91
CA HIS A 26 -32.66 20.21 -20.34
C HIS A 26 -33.00 20.60 -21.79
N ASP A 27 -34.04 20.00 -22.38
CA ASP A 27 -34.53 20.39 -23.70
C ASP A 27 -35.35 21.68 -23.58
N PRO A 28 -34.95 22.78 -24.25
CA PRO A 28 -35.71 24.04 -24.25
C PRO A 28 -37.17 23.87 -24.72
N ALA A 29 -37.47 22.84 -25.52
CA ALA A 29 -38.82 22.55 -26.01
C ALA A 29 -39.76 21.97 -24.95
N MET A 30 -39.25 21.48 -23.81
CA MET A 30 -40.08 20.93 -22.73
C MET A 30 -40.74 22.00 -21.84
N GLY A 31 -40.43 23.29 -22.06
CA GLY A 31 -41.12 24.40 -21.38
C GLY A 31 -40.91 24.45 -19.87
N MET A 32 -39.75 23.98 -19.39
CA MET A 32 -39.32 24.15 -17.99
C MET A 32 -38.83 25.59 -17.75
N ASP A 33 -39.66 26.56 -18.13
CA ASP A 33 -39.42 27.99 -17.96
C ASP A 33 -39.53 28.33 -16.47
N GLY A 34 -38.40 28.40 -15.76
CA GLY A 34 -38.35 28.95 -14.39
C GLY A 34 -37.45 28.22 -13.39
N LEU A 35 -36.87 27.07 -13.73
CA LEU A 35 -35.77 26.50 -12.97
C LEU A 35 -34.46 27.02 -13.57
N ASP A 36 -33.61 27.68 -12.78
CA ASP A 36 -32.24 27.96 -13.20
C ASP A 36 -31.60 26.63 -13.62
N GLU A 37 -30.94 26.56 -14.78
CA GLU A 37 -30.19 25.37 -15.23
C GLU A 37 -29.27 24.83 -14.11
N ARG A 38 -28.84 25.72 -13.21
CA ARG A 38 -27.99 25.42 -12.06
C ARG A 38 -28.72 24.81 -10.87
N ASP A 39 -30.03 24.97 -10.75
CA ASP A 39 -30.86 24.29 -9.75
C ASP A 39 -31.45 22.98 -10.31
N ALA A 40 -31.51 22.84 -11.64
CA ALA A 40 -31.94 21.62 -12.31
C ALA A 40 -31.09 20.40 -11.96
N MET A 41 -29.80 20.59 -11.60
CA MET A 41 -28.93 19.49 -11.14
C MET A 41 -29.39 18.81 -9.84
N PHE A 42 -30.22 19.49 -9.02
CA PHE A 42 -30.79 18.93 -7.80
C PHE A 42 -32.12 18.18 -8.04
N VAL A 43 -32.82 18.51 -9.12
CA VAL A 43 -34.09 17.86 -9.50
C VAL A 43 -33.83 16.70 -10.49
N GLY A 44 -32.87 16.86 -11.37
CA GLY A 44 -32.42 15.90 -12.38
C GLY A 44 -30.89 15.88 -12.45
N PRO A 45 -30.22 15.07 -11.60
CA PRO A 45 -28.76 15.09 -11.53
C PRO A 45 -28.13 14.67 -12.87
N PRO A 46 -26.94 15.21 -13.21
CA PRO A 46 -26.15 14.73 -14.33
C PRO A 46 -25.94 13.20 -14.29
N PRO A 47 -25.80 12.58 -15.47
CA PRO A 47 -25.65 11.13 -15.57
C PRO A 47 -24.37 10.66 -14.88
N HIS A 48 -24.49 9.56 -14.14
CA HIS A 48 -23.42 8.98 -13.32
C HIS A 48 -23.55 7.46 -13.23
N HIS A 49 -22.43 6.79 -12.97
CA HIS A 49 -22.39 5.34 -12.74
C HIS A 49 -22.67 4.99 -11.27
N TYR A 50 -22.20 5.84 -10.35
CA TYR A 50 -22.20 5.58 -8.93
C TYR A 50 -22.79 6.73 -8.13
N GLY A 51 -23.85 6.45 -7.36
CA GLY A 51 -24.39 7.37 -6.35
C GLY A 51 -23.70 7.25 -4.99
N THR A 52 -22.80 6.27 -4.83
CA THR A 52 -22.00 6.03 -3.63
C THR A 52 -20.53 6.23 -3.93
N PHE A 53 -19.78 6.75 -2.95
CA PHE A 53 -18.35 7.03 -3.08
C PHE A 53 -17.50 5.83 -2.66
N TYR A 54 -16.31 5.70 -3.25
CA TYR A 54 -15.41 4.57 -2.98
C TYR A 54 -14.71 4.65 -1.62
N LEU A 55 -14.59 5.83 -1.00
CA LEU A 55 -14.02 5.91 0.35
C LEU A 55 -14.53 7.14 1.10
N ASN A 56 -15.60 7.00 1.87
CA ASN A 56 -16.15 8.06 2.72
C ASN A 56 -15.79 7.85 4.21
N PRO A 57 -15.98 8.86 5.08
CA PRO A 57 -15.67 8.73 6.51
C PRO A 57 -16.33 7.52 7.17
N GLY A 58 -17.59 7.24 6.82
CA GLY A 58 -18.29 6.05 7.30
C GLY A 58 -17.61 4.74 6.91
N SER A 59 -17.06 4.63 5.71
CA SER A 59 -16.33 3.45 5.23
C SER A 59 -14.99 3.27 5.97
N VAL A 60 -14.28 4.37 6.25
CA VAL A 60 -13.03 4.34 7.02
C VAL A 60 -13.32 3.90 8.46
N ILE A 61 -14.33 4.50 9.11
CA ILE A 61 -14.77 4.10 10.46
C ILE A 61 -15.19 2.64 10.48
N TRP A 62 -15.91 2.19 9.45
CA TRP A 62 -16.34 0.80 9.32
C TRP A 62 -15.17 -0.19 9.23
N TYR A 63 -14.14 0.11 8.45
CA TYR A 63 -12.92 -0.72 8.42
C TYR A 63 -12.18 -0.70 9.75
N LEU A 64 -12.05 0.48 10.36
CA LEU A 64 -11.17 0.70 11.52
C LEU A 64 -11.90 0.62 12.87
N VAL A 65 -13.15 0.16 12.89
CA VAL A 65 -14.07 0.14 14.05
C VAL A 65 -13.49 -0.50 15.33
N ARG A 66 -12.43 -1.31 15.20
CA ARG A 66 -11.74 -1.98 16.33
C ARG A 66 -10.63 -1.14 16.97
N LEU A 67 -10.30 0.01 16.39
CA LEU A 67 -9.29 0.93 16.88
C LEU A 67 -9.95 2.20 17.43
N GLU A 68 -9.37 2.78 18.49
CA GLU A 68 -9.69 4.17 18.84
C GLU A 68 -8.95 5.14 17.89
N PRO A 69 -9.54 6.29 17.54
CA PRO A 69 -10.84 6.80 18.00
C PRO A 69 -12.05 6.29 17.19
N PHE A 70 -11.85 5.40 16.22
CA PHE A 70 -12.91 4.95 15.29
C PHE A 70 -14.03 4.17 15.96
N ALA A 71 -13.74 3.40 17.02
CA ALA A 71 -14.74 2.75 17.85
C ALA A 71 -15.70 3.78 18.49
N SER A 72 -15.14 4.83 19.12
CA SER A 72 -15.93 5.93 19.69
C SER A 72 -16.76 6.64 18.62
N LEU A 73 -16.15 6.95 17.46
CA LEU A 73 -16.85 7.58 16.34
C LEU A 73 -17.98 6.71 15.79
N HIS A 74 -17.78 5.40 15.69
CA HIS A 74 -18.80 4.45 15.25
C HIS A 74 -20.03 4.51 16.17
N ILE A 75 -19.80 4.50 17.49
CA ILE A 75 -20.86 4.57 18.50
C ILE A 75 -21.60 5.90 18.40
N THR A 76 -20.89 7.01 18.24
CA THR A 76 -21.50 8.34 18.05
C THR A 76 -22.38 8.39 16.80
N LEU A 77 -21.90 7.84 15.67
CA LEU A 77 -22.67 7.78 14.42
C LEU A 77 -23.86 6.81 14.48
N SER A 78 -23.86 5.89 15.44
CA SER A 78 -24.86 4.83 15.59
C SER A 78 -25.81 5.09 16.77
N ASP A 79 -26.11 6.36 17.06
CA ASP A 79 -27.01 6.80 18.15
C ASP A 79 -26.59 6.32 19.55
N GLY A 80 -25.28 6.35 19.83
CA GLY A 80 -24.75 6.02 21.15
C GLY A 80 -24.64 4.52 21.45
N ARG A 81 -24.74 3.66 20.42
CA ARG A 81 -24.60 2.20 20.55
C ARG A 81 -23.85 1.60 19.36
N TRP A 82 -23.51 0.32 19.42
CA TRP A 82 -22.99 -0.40 18.25
C TRP A 82 -24.07 -0.55 17.16
N ASP A 83 -23.66 -0.54 15.89
CA ASP A 83 -24.56 -0.83 14.77
C ASP A 83 -24.92 -2.33 14.74
N LYS A 84 -25.90 -2.70 13.92
CA LYS A 84 -26.31 -4.08 13.73
C LYS A 84 -25.10 -4.95 13.34
N PRO A 85 -24.85 -6.05 14.06
CA PRO A 85 -23.70 -6.92 13.82
C PRO A 85 -23.54 -7.37 12.35
N ASP A 86 -24.64 -7.66 11.66
CA ASP A 86 -24.64 -8.08 10.25
C ASP A 86 -24.14 -7.03 9.26
N ARG A 87 -24.09 -5.76 9.65
CA ARG A 87 -23.62 -4.65 8.79
C ARG A 87 -22.16 -4.32 9.03
N GLN A 88 -21.56 -4.81 10.11
CA GLN A 88 -20.20 -4.45 10.51
C GLN A 88 -19.13 -5.16 9.67
N PHE A 89 -17.91 -4.62 9.72
CA PHE A 89 -16.75 -5.25 9.10
C PHE A 89 -16.34 -6.48 9.91
N ILE A 90 -16.82 -7.65 9.51
CA ILE A 90 -16.56 -8.90 10.22
C ILE A 90 -15.61 -9.85 9.47
N SER A 91 -15.43 -9.65 8.16
CA SER A 91 -14.76 -10.62 7.30
C SER A 91 -14.22 -9.97 6.04
N VAL A 92 -12.92 -10.12 5.78
CA VAL A 92 -12.28 -9.63 4.55
C VAL A 92 -12.87 -10.30 3.31
N PRO A 93 -13.01 -11.66 3.25
CA PRO A 93 -13.67 -12.30 2.11
C PRO A 93 -15.11 -11.84 1.88
N ARG A 94 -15.87 -11.58 2.95
CA ARG A 94 -17.24 -11.08 2.85
C ARG A 94 -17.27 -9.65 2.30
N ALA A 95 -16.42 -8.77 2.82
CA ALA A 95 -16.30 -7.39 2.34
C ALA A 95 -15.94 -7.36 0.85
N TRP A 96 -14.94 -8.16 0.44
CA TRP A 96 -14.57 -8.30 -0.97
C TRP A 96 -15.75 -8.78 -1.83
N ARG A 97 -16.48 -9.82 -1.42
CA ARG A 97 -17.66 -10.28 -2.18
C ARG A 97 -18.74 -9.20 -2.30
N GLY A 98 -18.93 -8.39 -1.25
CA GLY A 98 -19.87 -7.26 -1.26
C GLY A 98 -19.59 -6.31 -2.42
N THR A 99 -18.33 -5.91 -2.62
CA THR A 99 -17.97 -5.00 -3.71
C THR A 99 -18.12 -5.61 -5.11
N GLN A 100 -18.18 -6.95 -5.21
CA GLN A 100 -18.40 -7.66 -6.47
C GLN A 100 -19.88 -7.80 -6.82
N SER A 101 -20.74 -7.98 -5.82
CA SER A 101 -22.15 -8.36 -6.02
C SER A 101 -23.15 -7.22 -5.80
N ASN A 102 -22.79 -6.21 -5.02
CA ASN A 102 -23.64 -5.07 -4.72
C ASN A 102 -23.21 -3.84 -5.53
N ASP A 103 -24.09 -3.33 -6.39
CA ASP A 103 -23.82 -2.13 -7.20
C ASP A 103 -23.68 -0.84 -6.40
N ALA A 104 -24.18 -0.80 -5.17
CA ALA A 104 -23.98 0.31 -4.25
C ALA A 104 -22.67 0.18 -3.44
N ASP A 105 -22.02 -0.99 -3.44
CA ASP A 105 -20.78 -1.23 -2.72
C ASP A 105 -19.58 -1.12 -3.67
N VAL A 106 -18.98 0.06 -3.70
CA VAL A 106 -17.87 0.40 -4.59
C VAL A 106 -16.61 0.77 -3.81
N LYS A 107 -16.50 0.28 -2.57
CA LYS A 107 -15.44 0.67 -1.65
C LYS A 107 -14.05 0.28 -2.17
N GLU A 108 -13.12 1.23 -2.05
CA GLU A 108 -11.69 1.03 -2.18
C GLU A 108 -11.05 0.81 -0.79
N LEU A 109 -9.81 0.32 -0.77
CA LEU A 109 -9.09 0.05 0.47
C LEU A 109 -8.45 1.32 1.04
N CYS A 110 -8.37 1.41 2.37
CA CYS A 110 -7.56 2.40 3.07
C CYS A 110 -6.12 1.92 3.29
N PRO A 111 -5.14 2.82 3.55
CA PRO A 111 -3.73 2.47 3.70
C PRO A 111 -3.43 1.40 4.76
N GLU A 112 -4.23 1.32 5.81
CA GLU A 112 -4.07 0.38 6.93
C GLU A 112 -4.04 -1.08 6.47
N PHE A 113 -4.72 -1.43 5.37
CA PHE A 113 -4.66 -2.76 4.77
C PHE A 113 -3.23 -3.19 4.34
N PHE A 114 -2.32 -2.22 4.17
CA PHE A 114 -0.95 -2.43 3.70
C PHE A 114 0.10 -2.12 4.78
N CYS A 115 -0.30 -1.62 5.95
CA CYS A 115 0.66 -1.22 6.98
C CYS A 115 0.28 -1.46 8.44
N LEU A 116 -0.98 -1.72 8.76
CA LEU A 116 -1.44 -1.82 10.15
C LEU A 116 -2.20 -3.13 10.36
N PRO A 117 -1.65 -4.13 11.05
CA PRO A 117 -2.40 -5.38 11.32
C PRO A 117 -3.45 -5.22 12.43
N ASP A 118 -3.31 -4.21 13.29
CA ASP A 118 -4.11 -4.05 14.51
C ASP A 118 -5.61 -3.82 14.25
N PHE A 119 -6.01 -3.18 13.14
CA PHE A 119 -7.43 -2.95 12.84
C PHE A 119 -8.23 -4.23 12.61
N LEU A 120 -7.54 -5.36 12.39
CA LEU A 120 -8.14 -6.68 12.20
C LEU A 120 -8.41 -7.41 13.52
N ARG A 121 -7.94 -6.87 14.66
CA ARG A 121 -8.07 -7.49 15.98
C ARG A 121 -8.97 -6.68 16.90
N ASN A 122 -9.81 -7.37 17.65
CA ASN A 122 -10.57 -6.79 18.75
C ASN A 122 -9.75 -6.86 20.05
N VAL A 123 -8.61 -6.18 20.09
CA VAL A 123 -7.71 -6.19 21.27
C VAL A 123 -8.36 -5.58 22.52
N ASN A 124 -9.31 -4.66 22.32
CA ASN A 124 -10.02 -3.97 23.39
C ASN A 124 -11.21 -4.78 23.94
N GLY A 125 -11.51 -5.95 23.37
CA GLY A 125 -12.60 -6.80 23.83
C GLY A 125 -13.98 -6.17 23.69
N TYR A 126 -14.19 -5.31 22.68
CA TYR A 126 -15.47 -4.65 22.44
C TYR A 126 -16.59 -5.68 22.19
N ASP A 127 -17.71 -5.52 22.86
CA ASP A 127 -18.91 -6.33 22.61
C ASP A 127 -19.73 -5.72 21.47
N MET A 128 -19.36 -6.07 20.24
CA MET A 128 -20.03 -5.61 19.02
C MET A 128 -21.28 -6.47 18.67
N GLY A 129 -21.69 -7.38 19.55
CA GLY A 129 -22.89 -8.22 19.40
C GLY A 129 -22.69 -9.48 18.56
N GLU A 130 -23.81 -10.05 18.11
CA GLU A 130 -23.87 -11.32 17.37
C GLU A 130 -24.72 -11.17 16.11
N THR A 131 -24.25 -11.70 14.99
CA THR A 131 -25.00 -11.72 13.73
C THR A 131 -26.23 -12.61 13.82
N GLN A 132 -27.19 -12.42 12.92
CA GLN A 132 -28.36 -13.32 12.81
C GLN A 132 -27.98 -14.80 12.58
N GLY A 133 -26.79 -15.06 12.03
CA GLY A 133 -26.25 -16.41 11.85
C GLY A 133 -25.57 -17.01 13.08
N GLY A 134 -25.62 -16.35 14.24
CA GLY A 134 -25.00 -16.82 15.48
C GLY A 134 -23.49 -16.59 15.57
N VAL A 135 -22.92 -15.77 14.68
CA VAL A 135 -21.49 -15.42 14.72
C VAL A 135 -21.30 -14.20 15.60
N ARG A 136 -20.63 -14.38 16.74
CA ARG A 136 -20.24 -13.28 17.64
C ARG A 136 -19.11 -12.46 17.03
N LEU A 137 -19.21 -11.14 17.12
CA LEU A 137 -18.23 -10.23 16.55
C LEU A 137 -16.99 -10.14 17.47
N GLY A 138 -15.83 -10.35 16.87
CA GLY A 138 -14.52 -10.22 17.51
C GLY A 138 -13.48 -9.79 16.48
N ASP A 139 -12.38 -10.54 16.39
CA ASP A 139 -11.39 -10.38 15.31
C ASP A 139 -12.04 -10.53 13.93
N VAL A 140 -11.46 -9.86 12.94
CA VAL A 140 -11.92 -9.94 11.55
C VAL A 140 -11.55 -11.30 10.97
N GLU A 141 -12.50 -11.97 10.32
CA GLU A 141 -12.25 -13.20 9.59
C GLU A 141 -11.30 -12.92 8.40
N LEU A 142 -10.15 -13.58 8.41
CA LEU A 142 -9.12 -13.44 7.38
C LEU A 142 -9.20 -14.58 6.35
N PRO A 143 -8.70 -14.36 5.12
CA PRO A 143 -8.60 -15.43 4.14
C PRO A 143 -7.73 -16.61 4.63
N PRO A 144 -7.98 -17.86 4.18
CA PRO A 144 -7.25 -19.03 4.65
C PRO A 144 -5.72 -18.95 4.50
N TRP A 145 -5.23 -18.26 3.47
CA TRP A 145 -3.79 -18.09 3.21
C TRP A 145 -3.09 -17.21 4.26
N ALA A 146 -3.83 -16.39 5.02
CA ALA A 146 -3.31 -15.60 6.13
C ALA A 146 -3.15 -16.43 7.41
N ARG A 147 -3.70 -17.66 7.46
CA ARG A 147 -3.55 -18.61 8.58
C ARG A 147 -3.90 -17.99 9.95
N GLY A 148 -4.90 -17.10 9.97
CA GLY A 148 -5.32 -16.39 11.18
C GLY A 148 -4.34 -15.32 11.70
N SER A 149 -3.30 -14.95 10.95
CA SER A 149 -2.38 -13.86 11.33
C SER A 149 -2.67 -12.57 10.55
N PRO A 150 -3.13 -11.50 11.24
CA PRO A 150 -3.18 -10.15 10.71
C PRO A 150 -1.85 -9.64 10.13
N GLU A 151 -0.71 -9.93 10.76
CA GLU A 151 0.61 -9.54 10.26
C GLU A 151 0.86 -10.17 8.90
N ARG A 152 0.63 -11.48 8.77
CA ARG A 152 0.78 -12.21 7.52
C ARG A 152 -0.18 -11.70 6.45
N PHE A 153 -1.41 -11.31 6.83
CA PHE A 153 -2.35 -10.67 5.91
C PHE A 153 -1.79 -9.37 5.35
N VAL A 154 -1.39 -8.45 6.22
CA VAL A 154 -0.84 -7.14 5.83
C VAL A 154 0.48 -7.27 5.06
N GLU A 155 1.37 -8.16 5.49
CA GLU A 155 2.61 -8.48 4.78
C GLU A 155 2.33 -8.94 3.35
N MET A 156 1.35 -9.82 3.15
CA MET A 156 1.00 -10.30 1.81
C MET A 156 0.33 -9.22 0.97
N GLN A 157 -0.53 -8.39 1.56
CA GLN A 157 -1.14 -7.24 0.87
C GLN A 157 -0.08 -6.27 0.39
N ARG A 158 0.88 -5.92 1.25
CA ARG A 158 2.03 -5.09 0.86
C ARG A 158 2.85 -5.73 -0.25
N ARG A 159 3.17 -7.03 -0.15
CA ARG A 159 3.88 -7.75 -1.21
C ARG A 159 3.12 -7.77 -2.54
N ALA A 160 1.79 -7.85 -2.50
CA ALA A 160 0.96 -7.78 -3.69
C ALA A 160 0.99 -6.36 -4.31
N LEU A 161 0.86 -5.32 -3.48
CA LEU A 161 0.96 -3.92 -3.89
C LEU A 161 2.32 -3.61 -4.54
N GLU A 162 3.41 -4.10 -3.97
CA GLU A 162 4.78 -3.93 -4.48
C GLU A 162 5.14 -4.92 -5.61
N SER A 163 4.19 -5.71 -6.10
CA SER A 163 4.47 -6.70 -7.14
C SER A 163 4.52 -6.08 -8.54
N GLU A 164 5.16 -6.80 -9.47
CA GLU A 164 5.16 -6.43 -10.90
C GLU A 164 3.77 -6.39 -11.52
N ILE A 165 2.84 -7.19 -11.01
CA ILE A 165 1.47 -7.23 -11.52
C ILE A 165 0.79 -5.89 -11.24
N VAL A 166 0.92 -5.39 -10.01
CA VAL A 166 0.35 -4.09 -9.63
C VAL A 166 1.14 -2.96 -10.26
N SER A 167 2.47 -3.02 -10.24
CA SER A 167 3.33 -1.99 -10.83
C SER A 167 2.99 -1.67 -12.29
N ARG A 168 2.67 -2.69 -13.10
CA ARG A 168 2.26 -2.52 -14.50
C ARG A 168 0.88 -1.89 -14.67
N GLY A 169 -0.03 -2.09 -13.72
CA GLY A 169 -1.42 -1.61 -13.79
C GLY A 169 -1.70 -0.38 -12.92
N LEU A 170 -0.77 0.05 -12.08
CA LEU A 170 -1.01 1.11 -11.10
C LEU A 170 -1.26 2.45 -11.79
N ALA A 171 -0.58 2.74 -12.90
CA ALA A 171 -0.81 3.95 -13.70
C ALA A 171 -2.28 4.08 -14.15
N ASP A 172 -2.91 2.97 -14.57
CA ASP A 172 -4.33 2.97 -14.94
C ASP A 172 -5.25 3.28 -13.75
N TRP A 173 -4.92 2.79 -12.55
CA TRP A 173 -5.66 3.13 -11.34
C TRP A 173 -5.48 4.62 -10.97
N ILE A 174 -4.27 5.15 -11.08
CA ILE A 174 -4.01 6.59 -10.84
C ILE A 174 -4.79 7.44 -11.85
N ASP A 175 -4.90 7.04 -13.12
CA ASP A 175 -5.71 7.73 -14.11
C ASP A 175 -7.20 7.82 -13.73
N LEU A 176 -7.74 6.79 -13.05
CA LEU A 176 -9.12 6.76 -12.57
C LEU A 176 -9.33 7.70 -11.37
N ILE A 177 -8.38 7.70 -10.42
CA ILE A 177 -8.54 8.40 -9.14
C ILE A 177 -8.08 9.85 -9.22
N PHE A 178 -7.06 10.18 -10.01
CA PHE A 178 -6.40 11.49 -10.05
C PHE A 178 -6.18 12.05 -11.46
N GLY A 179 -6.46 11.28 -12.51
CA GLY A 179 -6.09 11.62 -13.88
C GLY A 179 -7.25 11.88 -14.84
N TYR A 180 -6.95 11.72 -16.13
CA TYR A 180 -7.86 12.08 -17.22
C TYR A 180 -9.14 11.21 -17.31
N LYS A 181 -9.19 10.06 -16.61
CA LYS A 181 -10.38 9.19 -16.52
C LYS A 181 -11.24 9.47 -15.28
N GLN A 182 -10.96 10.53 -14.52
CA GLN A 182 -11.68 10.86 -13.27
C GLN A 182 -12.99 11.63 -13.49
N ARG A 183 -13.00 12.57 -14.44
CA ARG A 183 -14.09 13.55 -14.62
C ARG A 183 -14.95 13.23 -15.85
N GLY A 184 -16.26 13.17 -15.64
CA GLY A 184 -17.24 12.99 -16.72
C GLY A 184 -17.46 14.27 -17.56
N PRO A 185 -18.06 14.17 -18.76
CA PRO A 185 -18.19 15.29 -19.71
C PRO A 185 -18.97 16.51 -19.20
N PHE A 186 -19.82 16.34 -18.19
CA PHE A 186 -20.61 17.43 -17.60
C PHE A 186 -19.79 18.34 -16.68
N LEU A 187 -18.54 17.99 -16.37
CA LEU A 187 -17.65 18.79 -15.54
C LEU A 187 -16.59 19.49 -16.38
N PRO A 188 -16.12 20.68 -15.95
CA PRO A 188 -14.94 21.30 -16.55
C PRO A 188 -13.74 20.35 -16.53
N GLY A 189 -13.08 20.23 -17.69
CA GLY A 189 -11.93 19.33 -17.89
C GLY A 189 -12.27 17.83 -17.94
N GLY A 190 -13.56 17.47 -17.94
CA GLY A 190 -14.00 16.08 -18.08
C GLY A 190 -14.05 15.60 -19.53
N SER A 191 -14.14 14.28 -19.70
CA SER A 191 -14.19 13.65 -21.03
C SER A 191 -14.94 12.32 -21.00
N ASP A 192 -15.26 11.80 -22.19
CA ASP A 192 -15.86 10.47 -22.35
C ASP A 192 -14.94 9.34 -21.85
N ALA A 193 -13.66 9.60 -21.63
CA ALA A 193 -12.73 8.61 -21.05
C ALA A 193 -13.18 8.12 -19.67
N ALA A 194 -13.77 9.01 -18.84
CA ALA A 194 -14.34 8.61 -17.56
C ALA A 194 -15.63 7.77 -17.74
N VAL A 195 -16.40 8.04 -18.79
CA VAL A 195 -17.62 7.30 -19.11
C VAL A 195 -17.29 5.88 -19.60
N ASP A 196 -16.35 5.77 -20.53
CA ASP A 196 -15.86 4.51 -21.09
C ASP A 196 -15.27 3.59 -20.00
N ALA A 197 -14.60 4.20 -19.03
CA ALA A 197 -14.05 3.54 -17.85
C ALA A 197 -15.10 3.18 -16.78
N CYS A 198 -16.38 3.51 -16.97
CA CYS A 198 -17.44 3.39 -15.97
C CYS A 198 -17.12 4.12 -14.65
N ASN A 199 -16.42 5.26 -14.68
CA ASN A 199 -15.83 5.91 -13.52
C ASN A 199 -16.41 7.32 -13.26
N VAL A 200 -17.75 7.44 -13.29
CA VAL A 200 -18.43 8.72 -13.10
C VAL A 200 -19.28 8.66 -11.84
N TYR A 201 -19.00 9.54 -10.89
CA TYR A 201 -19.70 9.62 -9.61
C TYR A 201 -20.79 10.71 -9.65
N LEU A 202 -21.62 10.76 -8.60
CA LEU A 202 -22.59 11.82 -8.43
C LEU A 202 -21.90 13.19 -8.45
N HIS A 203 -22.45 14.15 -9.21
CA HIS A 203 -21.88 15.48 -9.42
C HIS A 203 -21.45 16.19 -8.12
N LEU A 204 -22.26 16.08 -7.05
CA LEU A 204 -21.99 16.69 -5.74
C LEU A 204 -20.67 16.23 -5.08
N MET A 205 -20.09 15.13 -5.52
CA MET A 205 -18.81 14.62 -4.99
C MET A 205 -17.59 15.30 -5.63
N TYR A 206 -17.79 16.08 -6.71
CA TYR A 206 -16.69 16.72 -7.43
C TYR A 206 -16.52 18.18 -7.04
N GLU A 207 -15.27 18.59 -6.89
CA GLU A 207 -14.89 19.99 -6.71
C GLU A 207 -15.38 20.87 -7.88
N GLY A 208 -15.95 22.02 -7.54
CA GLY A 208 -16.44 23.00 -8.51
C GLY A 208 -17.72 22.60 -9.24
N SER A 209 -18.41 21.55 -8.78
CA SER A 209 -19.71 21.13 -9.34
C SER A 209 -20.87 22.01 -8.88
N VAL A 210 -20.77 22.60 -7.69
CA VAL A 210 -21.78 23.45 -7.07
C VAL A 210 -21.15 24.77 -6.64
N ASP A 211 -21.81 25.89 -6.96
CA ASP A 211 -21.43 27.23 -6.50
C ASP A 211 -21.92 27.44 -5.06
N MET A 212 -21.06 27.15 -4.10
CA MET A 212 -21.37 27.24 -2.67
C MET A 212 -21.58 28.69 -2.20
N GLU A 213 -20.90 29.67 -2.82
CA GLU A 213 -21.04 31.08 -2.47
C GLU A 213 -22.41 31.62 -2.88
N ARG A 214 -22.87 31.27 -4.09
CA ARG A 214 -24.22 31.58 -4.55
C ARG A 214 -25.27 30.94 -3.65
N LEU A 215 -25.13 29.64 -3.33
CA LEU A 215 -26.08 28.96 -2.45
C LEU A 215 -26.16 29.60 -1.07
N ALA A 216 -25.04 30.07 -0.52
CA ALA A 216 -25.03 30.81 0.73
C ALA A 216 -25.80 32.14 0.67
N ALA A 217 -25.79 32.81 -0.49
CA ALA A 217 -26.52 34.06 -0.70
C ALA A 217 -28.02 33.86 -0.98
N GLU A 218 -28.39 32.78 -1.68
CA GLU A 218 -29.73 32.61 -2.26
C GLU A 218 -30.58 31.54 -1.55
N ASN A 219 -29.96 30.49 -1.01
CA ASN A 219 -30.69 29.35 -0.44
C ASN A 219 -29.87 28.60 0.62
N GLU A 220 -29.84 29.16 1.84
CA GLU A 220 -29.12 28.61 2.99
C GLU A 220 -29.56 27.17 3.35
N ALA A 221 -30.85 26.85 3.17
CA ALA A 221 -31.36 25.50 3.42
C ALA A 221 -30.77 24.47 2.46
N LEU A 222 -30.68 24.81 1.16
CA LEU A 222 -30.05 23.95 0.16
C LEU A 222 -28.54 23.86 0.36
N LEU A 223 -27.89 24.96 0.74
CA LEU A 223 -26.46 24.95 1.12
C LEU A 223 -26.20 23.89 2.21
N HIS A 224 -26.96 23.92 3.31
CA HIS A 224 -26.79 22.95 4.40
C HIS A 224 -27.01 21.50 3.95
N GLN A 225 -27.95 21.26 3.05
CA GLN A 225 -28.17 19.92 2.48
C GLN A 225 -26.97 19.46 1.65
N VAL A 226 -26.45 20.33 0.77
CA VAL A 226 -25.27 20.03 -0.06
C VAL A 226 -24.03 19.79 0.81
N GLN A 227 -23.80 20.63 1.82
CA GLN A 227 -22.69 20.48 2.75
C GLN A 227 -22.74 19.13 3.47
N SER A 228 -23.93 18.76 3.95
CA SER A 228 -24.15 17.46 4.60
C SER A 228 -23.87 16.29 3.66
N VAL A 229 -24.23 16.40 2.37
CA VAL A 229 -23.89 15.37 1.38
C VAL A 229 -22.37 15.26 1.20
N ILE A 230 -21.70 16.38 1.01
CA ILE A 230 -20.24 16.47 0.83
C ILE A 230 -19.48 15.87 2.03
N ASP A 231 -19.90 16.22 3.25
CA ASP A 231 -19.24 15.79 4.48
C ASP A 231 -19.42 14.29 4.76
N ASN A 232 -20.59 13.73 4.44
CA ASN A 232 -20.93 12.36 4.83
C ASN A 232 -20.76 11.32 3.71
N PHE A 233 -21.00 11.70 2.46
CA PHE A 233 -21.07 10.73 1.36
C PHE A 233 -19.78 10.64 0.56
N GLY A 234 -18.83 11.58 0.74
CA GLY A 234 -17.47 11.51 0.23
C GLY A 234 -17.15 12.55 -0.85
N GLN A 235 -15.85 12.75 -1.09
CA GLN A 235 -15.31 13.78 -1.97
C GLN A 235 -14.25 13.18 -2.90
N ILE A 236 -14.43 13.38 -4.20
CA ILE A 236 -13.45 13.00 -5.22
C ILE A 236 -12.20 13.85 -5.01
N PRO A 237 -10.99 13.25 -4.92
CA PRO A 237 -9.74 13.99 -4.84
C PRO A 237 -9.54 14.92 -6.04
N PRO A 238 -8.74 16.00 -5.90
CA PRO A 238 -8.42 16.87 -7.02
C PRO A 238 -7.84 16.10 -8.22
N CYS A 239 -8.27 16.46 -9.43
CA CYS A 239 -7.66 15.96 -10.65
C CYS A 239 -6.30 16.62 -10.85
N LEU A 240 -5.24 15.82 -10.90
CA LEU A 240 -3.85 16.28 -10.90
C LEU A 240 -3.31 16.49 -12.32
N PHE A 241 -3.85 15.78 -13.32
CA PHE A 241 -3.34 15.82 -14.69
C PHE A 241 -4.38 15.39 -15.73
N ALA A 242 -4.26 15.93 -16.94
CA ALA A 242 -5.17 15.67 -18.07
C ALA A 242 -4.61 14.69 -19.10
N ALA A 243 -3.35 14.29 -18.98
CA ALA A 243 -2.71 13.30 -19.84
C ALA A 243 -2.59 11.94 -19.12
N PRO A 244 -2.44 10.81 -19.83
CA PRO A 244 -2.23 9.52 -19.20
C PRO A 244 -1.01 9.52 -18.26
N HIS A 245 -1.16 8.91 -17.08
CA HIS A 245 -0.06 8.74 -16.14
C HIS A 245 1.03 7.85 -16.78
N PRO A 246 2.32 8.23 -16.71
CA PRO A 246 3.38 7.41 -17.27
C PRO A 246 3.44 6.03 -16.57
N PRO A 247 3.54 4.92 -17.31
CA PRO A 247 3.71 3.61 -16.72
C PRO A 247 5.07 3.54 -16.00
N ARG A 248 5.14 2.75 -14.93
CA ARG A 248 6.42 2.43 -14.28
C ARG A 248 7.24 1.53 -15.21
N ASP A 249 8.52 1.83 -15.36
CA ASP A 249 9.48 0.97 -16.05
C ASP A 249 9.48 -0.44 -15.44
N THR A 250 9.63 -1.47 -16.28
CA THR A 250 9.69 -2.84 -15.76
C THR A 250 11.02 -3.11 -15.06
N LEU A 251 11.07 -4.14 -14.21
CA LEU A 251 12.33 -4.56 -13.58
C LEU A 251 13.44 -4.88 -14.58
N ASP A 252 13.09 -5.25 -15.81
CA ASP A 252 14.05 -5.53 -16.88
C ASP A 252 14.59 -4.25 -17.54
N ASP A 253 13.85 -3.14 -17.45
CA ASP A 253 14.18 -1.85 -18.06
C ASP A 253 14.90 -0.90 -17.08
N VAL A 254 14.77 -1.13 -15.78
CA VAL A 254 15.45 -0.34 -14.75
C VAL A 254 16.82 -0.92 -14.40
N ASN A 255 17.77 -0.03 -14.10
CA ASN A 255 19.05 -0.44 -13.53
C ASN A 255 18.84 -0.88 -12.06
N LEU A 256 18.60 -2.17 -11.86
CA LEU A 256 18.42 -2.74 -10.53
C LEU A 256 19.73 -2.69 -9.75
N VAL A 257 19.79 -1.78 -8.79
CA VAL A 257 20.93 -1.68 -7.90
C VAL A 257 20.64 -2.41 -6.60
N PHE A 258 21.20 -3.61 -6.45
CA PHE A 258 21.09 -4.38 -5.23
C PHE A 258 22.14 -3.89 -4.20
N PRO A 259 21.76 -3.71 -2.93
CA PRO A 259 22.73 -3.61 -1.84
C PRO A 259 23.59 -4.89 -1.81
N LEU A 260 24.91 -4.73 -1.59
CA LEU A 260 25.88 -5.83 -1.55
C LEU A 260 25.50 -6.95 -0.55
N LEU A 261 24.64 -6.64 0.43
CA LEU A 261 24.17 -7.53 1.50
C LEU A 261 22.66 -7.32 1.73
N SER A 262 21.82 -7.72 0.79
CA SER A 262 20.38 -7.83 1.07
C SER A 262 20.12 -9.05 1.96
N ARG A 263 19.45 -8.87 3.10
CA ARG A 263 19.01 -9.95 3.99
C ARG A 263 17.97 -10.79 3.25
N MET A 264 18.38 -11.95 2.73
CA MET A 264 17.50 -12.82 1.96
C MET A 264 16.86 -13.87 2.86
N SER A 265 15.55 -13.76 3.09
CA SER A 265 14.80 -14.86 3.70
C SER A 265 14.81 -16.05 2.74
N ALA A 266 15.40 -17.17 3.18
CA ALA A 266 15.46 -18.43 2.44
C ALA A 266 14.08 -19.05 2.11
N HIS A 267 12.99 -18.41 2.51
CA HIS A 267 11.62 -18.91 2.37
C HIS A 267 10.87 -18.35 1.15
N CYS A 268 11.53 -17.56 0.30
CA CYS A 268 10.93 -17.00 -0.91
C CYS A 268 11.54 -17.64 -2.17
N PRO A 269 10.85 -18.60 -2.81
CA PRO A 269 11.30 -19.24 -4.04
C PRO A 269 11.48 -18.25 -5.21
N GLN A 270 10.67 -17.19 -5.28
CA GLN A 270 10.86 -16.10 -6.23
C GLN A 270 12.17 -15.33 -5.98
N CYS A 271 12.52 -15.10 -4.72
CA CYS A 271 13.71 -14.35 -4.33
C CYS A 271 14.99 -15.15 -4.62
N ALA A 272 14.95 -16.48 -4.46
CA ALA A 272 16.04 -17.38 -4.87
C ALA A 272 16.26 -17.41 -6.40
N ARG A 273 15.22 -17.13 -7.19
CA ARG A 273 15.29 -17.03 -8.66
C ARG A 273 16.07 -15.81 -9.16
N VAL A 274 16.06 -14.72 -8.39
CA VAL A 274 16.74 -13.45 -8.72
C VAL A 274 18.28 -13.55 -8.56
N ILE A 275 18.78 -14.52 -7.80
CA ILE A 275 20.22 -14.65 -7.47
C ILE A 275 20.96 -15.73 -8.28
N GLY A 276 20.32 -16.38 -9.25
CA GLY A 276 21.00 -17.38 -10.09
C GLY A 276 21.44 -18.66 -9.34
N VAL A 277 20.82 -19.01 -8.21
CA VAL A 277 21.12 -20.27 -7.48
C VAL A 277 20.28 -21.46 -8.00
N HIS A 278 19.59 -21.30 -9.14
CA HIS A 278 19.22 -22.45 -9.97
C HIS A 278 19.89 -22.32 -11.35
N LEU A 279 20.82 -23.26 -11.61
CA LEU A 279 21.41 -23.56 -12.91
C LEU A 279 20.36 -24.13 -13.88
N GLN A 280 19.32 -23.36 -14.21
CA GLN A 280 18.53 -23.59 -15.41
C GLN A 280 18.37 -22.26 -16.15
N ARG A 281 18.98 -22.22 -17.34
CA ARG A 281 18.83 -21.15 -18.33
C ARG A 281 17.34 -20.98 -18.66
N GLY A 282 16.70 -20.02 -18.01
CA GLY A 282 15.34 -19.61 -18.30
C GLY A 282 15.14 -18.21 -17.74
N ALA A 283 14.60 -17.32 -18.57
CA ALA A 283 14.43 -15.88 -18.33
C ALA A 283 13.92 -15.57 -16.91
N GLY A 284 14.84 -15.20 -16.03
CA GLY A 284 14.57 -14.47 -14.80
C GLY A 284 14.92 -13.00 -15.00
N PRO A 285 14.49 -12.11 -14.09
CA PRO A 285 14.88 -10.70 -14.14
C PRO A 285 16.40 -10.61 -14.24
N GLY A 286 16.89 -9.69 -15.08
CA GLY A 286 18.30 -9.58 -15.43
C GLY A 286 19.22 -9.64 -14.19
N GLN A 287 20.41 -10.20 -14.36
CA GLN A 287 21.45 -10.12 -13.32
C GLN A 287 21.68 -8.64 -12.97
N PRO A 288 21.91 -8.29 -11.69
CA PRO A 288 22.20 -6.91 -11.30
C PRO A 288 23.33 -6.36 -12.17
N THR A 289 23.06 -5.28 -12.91
CA THR A 289 24.04 -4.65 -13.80
C THR A 289 24.97 -3.70 -13.04
N ALA A 290 24.61 -3.32 -11.81
CA ALA A 290 25.42 -2.50 -10.91
C ALA A 290 25.24 -2.92 -9.44
N LEU A 291 26.29 -2.74 -8.63
CA LEU A 291 26.25 -2.89 -7.17
C LEU A 291 26.33 -1.50 -6.53
N LEU A 292 25.43 -1.22 -5.58
CA LEU A 292 25.47 0.01 -4.80
C LEU A 292 26.68 -0.08 -3.86
N ARG A 293 27.72 0.70 -4.17
CA ARG A 293 28.91 0.83 -3.33
C ARG A 293 28.89 2.19 -2.65
N TYR A 294 28.66 2.19 -1.36
CA TYR A 294 28.92 3.35 -0.52
C TYR A 294 30.44 3.44 -0.22
N PRO A 295 30.96 4.63 0.12
CA PRO A 295 32.37 4.79 0.51
C PRO A 295 32.75 3.74 1.55
N PRO A 296 33.94 3.10 1.42
CA PRO A 296 34.34 2.06 2.35
C PRO A 296 34.47 2.65 3.76
N LEU A 297 33.67 2.14 4.68
CA LEU A 297 33.85 2.41 6.10
C LEU A 297 34.78 1.34 6.66
N LEU A 298 35.95 1.75 7.16
CA LEU A 298 36.92 0.82 7.75
C LEU A 298 36.42 0.39 9.13
N VAL A 299 35.90 -0.83 9.20
CA VAL A 299 35.38 -1.41 10.44
C VAL A 299 36.44 -2.28 11.15
N HIS A 300 37.30 -2.93 10.37
CA HIS A 300 38.45 -3.74 10.83
C HIS A 300 39.61 -3.58 9.84
N ASP A 301 40.85 -3.73 10.33
CA ASP A 301 42.05 -3.70 9.47
C ASP A 301 42.23 -4.99 8.64
N GLU A 302 41.50 -6.05 8.99
CA GLU A 302 41.55 -7.36 8.35
C GLU A 302 40.20 -7.70 7.69
N PRO A 303 40.17 -8.59 6.68
CA PRO A 303 38.93 -9.02 6.04
C PRO A 303 37.93 -9.61 7.03
N LEU A 304 36.65 -9.23 6.87
CA LEU A 304 35.55 -9.75 7.67
C LEU A 304 35.26 -11.22 7.33
N LEU A 305 35.14 -12.06 8.36
CA LEU A 305 34.66 -13.43 8.30
C LEU A 305 33.15 -13.53 8.55
N PHE A 306 32.61 -12.62 9.35
CA PHE A 306 31.22 -12.71 9.81
C PHE A 306 30.61 -11.33 10.01
N ILE A 307 29.33 -11.20 9.65
CA ILE A 307 28.50 -10.03 9.90
C ILE A 307 27.13 -10.54 10.37
N ALA A 308 26.59 -9.96 11.44
CA ALA A 308 25.24 -10.23 11.92
C ALA A 308 24.57 -8.95 12.42
N GLU A 309 23.26 -8.87 12.25
CA GLU A 309 22.45 -7.75 12.71
C GLU A 309 21.62 -8.15 13.94
N SER A 310 21.55 -7.26 14.93
CA SER A 310 20.57 -7.30 16.01
C SER A 310 19.63 -6.12 15.87
N GLU A 311 18.52 -6.36 15.18
CA GLU A 311 17.50 -5.35 14.85
C GLU A 311 16.90 -4.72 16.11
N ALA A 312 16.57 -5.54 17.12
CA ALA A 312 16.06 -5.09 18.42
C ALA A 312 17.05 -4.18 19.19
N ARG A 313 18.34 -4.20 18.85
CA ARG A 313 19.38 -3.40 19.51
C ARG A 313 19.99 -2.34 18.60
N GLY A 314 19.56 -2.24 17.33
CA GLY A 314 20.17 -1.38 16.32
C GLY A 314 21.69 -1.57 16.25
N THR A 315 22.16 -2.83 16.31
CA THR A 315 23.58 -3.15 16.42
C THR A 315 24.01 -4.11 15.32
N LEU A 316 25.11 -3.81 14.65
CA LEU A 316 25.79 -4.64 13.67
C LEU A 316 27.04 -5.27 14.27
N ILE A 317 27.07 -6.59 14.38
CA ILE A 317 28.20 -7.37 14.88
C ILE A 317 29.07 -7.82 13.72
N THR A 318 30.38 -7.65 13.83
CA THR A 318 31.36 -8.04 12.81
C THR A 318 32.49 -8.85 13.44
N VAL A 319 33.05 -9.82 12.73
CA VAL A 319 34.25 -10.56 13.14
C VAL A 319 35.22 -10.63 11.97
N ASP A 320 36.50 -10.32 12.19
CA ASP A 320 37.54 -10.36 11.18
C ASP A 320 38.35 -11.67 11.16
N ARG A 321 39.26 -11.80 10.19
CA ARG A 321 40.16 -12.95 10.04
C ARG A 321 41.12 -13.13 11.23
N GLY A 322 41.45 -12.04 11.92
CA GLY A 322 42.22 -12.04 13.16
C GLY A 322 41.40 -12.48 14.39
N ARG A 323 40.13 -12.85 14.20
CA ARG A 323 39.15 -13.15 15.27
C ARG A 323 38.87 -11.95 16.19
N ARG A 324 39.17 -10.73 15.74
CA ARG A 324 38.71 -9.51 16.40
C ARG A 324 37.24 -9.33 16.06
N TRP A 325 36.46 -8.81 17.00
CA TRP A 325 35.05 -8.56 16.80
C TRP A 325 34.70 -7.11 17.14
N GLY A 326 33.65 -6.58 16.52
CA GLY A 326 33.14 -5.23 16.77
C GLY A 326 31.63 -5.21 16.78
N ALA A 327 31.04 -4.33 17.58
CA ALA A 327 29.59 -4.16 17.72
C ALA A 327 29.24 -2.71 17.43
N HIS A 328 28.83 -2.43 16.19
CA HIS A 328 28.64 -1.09 15.65
C HIS A 328 27.18 -0.69 15.76
N ARG A 329 26.91 0.59 16.05
CA ARG A 329 25.54 1.06 16.07
C ARG A 329 25.10 1.33 14.63
N TRP A 330 23.94 0.78 14.27
CA TRP A 330 23.35 0.90 12.96
C TRP A 330 21.91 1.36 13.04
N ARG A 331 21.49 2.22 12.12
CA ARG A 331 20.09 2.61 11.92
C ARG A 331 19.79 2.72 10.44
N SER A 332 18.62 2.25 10.03
CA SER A 332 18.07 2.56 8.71
C SER A 332 17.70 4.04 8.65
N ALA A 333 18.00 4.69 7.53
CA ALA A 333 17.59 6.06 7.24
C ALA A 333 16.47 6.07 6.19
N HIS A 334 16.04 7.26 5.76
CA HIS A 334 15.12 7.39 4.63
C HIS A 334 15.70 6.72 3.37
N PRO A 335 14.90 6.06 2.52
CA PRO A 335 15.39 5.44 1.27
C PRO A 335 16.13 6.41 0.34
N ASP A 336 15.79 7.70 0.40
CA ASP A 336 16.43 8.75 -0.41
C ASP A 336 17.75 9.27 0.20
N SER A 337 18.07 8.90 1.45
CA SER A 337 19.35 9.25 2.07
C SER A 337 20.48 8.48 1.39
N GLN A 338 21.66 9.11 1.23
CA GLN A 338 22.86 8.46 0.71
C GLN A 338 24.02 8.52 1.72
N PRO A 339 24.39 7.41 2.37
CA PRO A 339 23.73 6.09 2.35
C PRO A 339 22.34 6.08 3.03
N PRO A 340 21.44 5.11 2.71
CA PRO A 340 20.10 4.98 3.31
C PRO A 340 20.17 4.38 4.72
N PHE A 341 21.24 4.69 5.43
CA PHE A 341 21.57 4.16 6.73
C PHE A 341 22.64 5.01 7.40
N GLU A 342 22.70 4.92 8.72
CA GLU A 342 23.77 5.46 9.53
C GLU A 342 24.50 4.31 10.22
N LEU A 343 25.82 4.26 10.06
CA LEU A 343 26.69 3.30 10.73
C LEU A 343 27.72 4.06 11.57
N GLU A 344 27.55 3.99 12.88
CA GLU A 344 28.50 4.50 13.87
C GLU A 344 29.40 3.34 14.30
N VAL A 345 30.67 3.40 13.89
CA VAL A 345 31.68 2.40 14.26
C VAL A 345 31.98 2.55 15.75
N ASP A 346 31.50 1.61 16.55
CA ASP A 346 31.83 1.59 17.98
C ASP A 346 33.09 0.75 18.19
N VAL A 347 34.20 1.47 18.32
CA VAL A 347 35.56 0.92 18.49
C VAL A 347 35.73 0.26 19.88
N ARG A 348 34.74 0.34 20.79
CA ARG A 348 34.81 -0.25 22.14
C ARG A 348 35.03 -1.77 22.19
N GLY A 349 34.86 -2.47 21.07
CA GLY A 349 35.24 -3.89 20.93
C GLY A 349 36.74 -4.17 20.87
N LEU A 350 37.59 -3.14 20.82
CA LEU A 350 39.06 -3.25 20.78
C LEU A 350 39.70 -2.94 22.15
N PRO A 351 39.78 -3.90 23.09
CA PRO A 351 41.01 -4.01 23.85
C PRO A 351 42.07 -4.56 22.89
N ALA A 352 43.20 -3.86 22.78
CA ALA A 352 44.39 -4.43 22.17
C ALA A 352 44.59 -5.83 22.75
N ALA A 353 44.35 -6.88 21.93
CA ALA A 353 44.71 -8.24 22.28
C ALA A 353 46.23 -8.30 22.29
N ARG A 354 46.82 -7.85 23.41
CA ARG A 354 48.21 -8.12 23.73
C ARG A 354 48.38 -9.64 23.66
N ALA A 355 49.46 -10.03 23.00
CA ALA A 355 49.80 -11.39 22.66
C ALA A 355 49.56 -12.39 23.80
N ALA A 356 49.09 -13.58 23.37
CA ALA A 356 49.16 -14.86 24.06
C ALA A 356 48.36 -15.01 25.36
N THR A 357 47.31 -15.83 25.28
CA THR A 357 47.21 -16.98 26.19
C THR A 357 47.01 -18.25 25.36
N SER A 358 48.01 -19.12 25.46
CA SER A 358 47.93 -20.54 25.21
C SER A 358 46.69 -21.15 25.85
N ALA A 359 46.05 -22.07 25.15
CA ALA A 359 45.16 -23.13 25.64
C ALA A 359 44.01 -22.75 26.61
N ALA A 360 42.82 -23.20 26.24
CA ALA A 360 41.64 -23.33 27.10
C ALA A 360 41.03 -22.01 27.61
N ASN A 361 40.10 -21.46 26.82
CA ASN A 361 38.72 -21.21 27.23
C ASN A 361 37.99 -20.43 26.13
N PHE A 362 37.74 -21.09 25.00
CA PHE A 362 36.41 -20.92 24.41
C PHE A 362 35.48 -21.74 25.31
N PRO A 363 34.62 -21.12 26.14
CA PRO A 363 33.54 -21.88 26.72
C PRO A 363 32.73 -22.41 25.53
N TYR A 364 32.76 -23.72 25.35
CA TYR A 364 31.72 -24.43 24.63
C TYR A 364 30.38 -23.97 25.23
N GLY A 365 29.72 -22.98 24.63
CA GLY A 365 28.56 -22.38 25.29
C GLY A 365 27.99 -21.05 24.78
N VAL A 366 28.20 -20.60 23.55
CA VAL A 366 27.37 -19.51 22.96
C VAL A 366 27.06 -19.72 21.46
N PHE A 367 27.00 -20.96 21.00
CA PHE A 367 26.34 -21.31 19.74
C PHE A 367 25.44 -22.53 19.94
N SER A 368 24.45 -22.42 20.85
CA SER A 368 23.06 -22.90 20.64
C SER A 368 22.24 -22.74 21.94
N ARG A 369 20.93 -22.49 21.75
CA ARG A 369 19.82 -22.33 22.72
C ARG A 369 19.79 -20.98 23.43
N ARG A 370 18.79 -20.11 23.30
CA ARG A 370 17.43 -20.16 22.73
C ARG A 370 17.25 -18.98 21.77
N ALA A 371 17.12 -19.27 20.47
CA ALA A 371 16.33 -18.45 19.58
C ALA A 371 14.96 -19.13 19.51
N GLU A 372 14.07 -18.79 20.44
CA GLU A 372 12.63 -18.90 20.18
C GLU A 372 12.28 -17.78 19.23
N THR A 373 12.65 -17.94 17.97
CA THR A 373 12.13 -17.25 16.78
C THR A 373 12.82 -17.88 15.58
N ALA A 374 12.00 -18.44 14.70
CA ALA A 374 12.40 -19.28 13.61
C ALA A 374 12.95 -18.47 12.43
N GLU A 375 14.22 -18.03 12.49
CA GLU A 375 14.92 -17.56 11.30
C GLU A 375 16.34 -18.14 11.25
N ARG A 376 16.50 -19.22 10.48
CA ARG A 376 17.81 -19.76 10.12
C ARG A 376 18.42 -18.87 9.04
N VAL A 377 19.36 -18.01 9.42
CA VAL A 377 20.19 -17.26 8.48
C VAL A 377 21.28 -18.22 7.96
N ALA A 378 21.21 -18.57 6.67
CA ALA A 378 22.29 -19.26 5.96
C ALA A 378 22.92 -18.26 4.98
N VAL A 379 24.17 -17.87 5.24
CA VAL A 379 24.96 -17.05 4.29
C VAL A 379 25.88 -17.99 3.52
N ALA A 380 25.63 -18.13 2.22
CA ALA A 380 26.48 -18.90 1.31
C ALA A 380 27.67 -18.04 0.84
N TRP A 381 28.87 -18.62 0.90
CA TRP A 381 30.10 -18.00 0.40
C TRP A 381 30.24 -18.24 -1.10
N ALA A 382 30.46 -17.19 -1.89
CA ALA A 382 30.98 -17.31 -3.25
C ALA A 382 32.44 -16.85 -3.27
N THR A 383 33.38 -17.78 -3.08
CA THR A 383 34.81 -17.56 -3.29
C THR A 383 35.19 -17.91 -4.73
N ARG A 384 35.41 -16.90 -5.58
CA ARG A 384 36.42 -16.94 -6.64
C ARG A 384 36.72 -15.54 -7.19
N VAL A 385 37.62 -14.82 -6.55
CA VAL A 385 38.31 -13.69 -7.19
C VAL A 385 39.59 -14.24 -7.79
N SER A 386 39.65 -14.37 -9.11
CA SER A 386 40.91 -14.69 -9.79
C SER A 386 41.85 -13.49 -9.70
N ARG A 387 43.13 -13.72 -9.38
CA ARG A 387 44.18 -12.69 -9.25
C ARG A 387 44.37 -11.81 -10.49
N ALA A 388 43.80 -12.17 -11.65
CA ALA A 388 44.00 -11.46 -12.90
C ALA A 388 43.24 -10.12 -13.01
N HIS A 389 42.20 -9.87 -12.19
CA HIS A 389 41.37 -8.66 -12.33
C HIS A 389 41.85 -7.45 -11.50
N LEU A 390 42.80 -7.64 -10.56
CA LEU A 390 43.36 -6.55 -9.75
C LEU A 390 44.49 -5.78 -10.45
N ALA A 391 45.05 -6.30 -11.54
CA ALA A 391 46.13 -5.65 -12.28
C ALA A 391 45.64 -4.63 -13.34
N GLY A 392 44.35 -4.66 -13.72
CA GLY A 392 43.82 -3.82 -14.80
C GLY A 392 43.33 -2.43 -14.40
N VAL A 393 43.13 -2.16 -13.10
CA VAL A 393 42.53 -0.90 -12.61
C VAL A 393 43.58 0.09 -12.07
N ALA A 394 44.83 -0.36 -11.87
CA ALA A 394 45.93 0.51 -11.42
C ALA A 394 46.65 1.25 -12.57
N ALA A 395 46.27 1.04 -13.84
CA ALA A 395 46.94 1.64 -15.01
C ALA A 395 46.10 2.66 -15.79
N ALA A 396 44.93 3.07 -15.27
CA ALA A 396 44.08 4.09 -15.90
C ALA A 396 43.97 5.39 -15.06
N ALA A 397 44.95 5.63 -14.18
CA ALA A 397 45.11 6.87 -13.42
C ALA A 397 46.58 7.33 -13.44
N ALA A 398 47.13 7.45 -14.65
CA ALA A 398 48.32 8.23 -14.95
C ALA A 398 47.99 9.16 -16.13
#